data_AF-A0A2G9N9U9-F1
#
_entry.id   AF-A0A2G9N9U9-F1
#
_cell.length_a   1.000
_cell.length_b   1.000
_cell.length_c   1.000
_cell.angle_alpha   90.00
_cell.angle_beta   90.00
_cell.angle_gamma   90.00
#
_symmetry.space_group_name_H-M   'P 1'
#
loop_
_entity.id
_entity.type
_entity.pdbx_description
1 polymer ?
#
loop_
_entity_poly.entity_id
_entity_poly.type
_entity_poly.pdbx_seq_one_letter_code
_entity_poly.pdbx_strand_id
1 'polypeptide(L)'
;MDTYDVKSITISKKPGGSEDKYRIAFIGLFNENNPHLTAQAPFKVLEINDIEKVRLHDLRNVSFYLVGNDIVINNLEKLHVDISEGVVTLSGKQVLP
;
A
#
# COMPACT_ATOMS: atom_id res chain seq x y z
N MET A 1 -4.83 13.87 5.09
CA MET A 1 -4.13 12.80 5.83
C MET A 1 -5.16 11.90 6.48
N ASP A 2 -5.23 10.65 6.01
CA ASP A 2 -6.13 9.63 6.55
C ASP A 2 -5.36 8.66 7.44
N THR A 3 -6.05 8.01 8.37
CA THR A 3 -5.46 7.03 9.29
C THR A 3 -6.34 5.79 9.39
N TYR A 4 -5.69 4.62 9.41
CA TYR A 4 -6.36 3.32 9.37
C TYR A 4 -5.75 2.35 10.40
N ASP A 5 -6.60 1.61 11.10
CA ASP A 5 -6.19 0.45 11.90
C ASP A 5 -6.19 -0.79 10.99
N VAL A 6 -5.01 -1.32 10.68
CA VAL A 6 -4.82 -2.41 9.70
C VAL A 6 -3.65 -3.29 10.15
N LYS A 7 -3.65 -4.57 9.78
CA LYS A 7 -2.52 -5.48 10.07
C LYS A 7 -1.51 -5.56 8.93
N SER A 8 -1.99 -5.48 7.69
CA SER A 8 -1.12 -5.42 6.52
C SER A 8 -1.74 -4.62 5.38
N ILE A 9 -0.89 -4.22 4.44
CA ILE A 9 -1.32 -3.66 3.16
C ILE A 9 -0.62 -4.34 1.98
N THR A 10 -1.28 -4.33 0.83
CA THR A 10 -0.67 -4.56 -0.48
C THR A 10 -0.59 -3.23 -1.22
N ILE A 11 0.46 -3.05 -2.02
CA ILE A 11 0.66 -1.90 -2.89
C ILE A 11 0.93 -2.43 -4.29
N SER A 12 0.08 -2.03 -5.22
CA SER A 12 0.12 -2.42 -6.61
C SER A 12 -0.04 -1.17 -7.49
N LYS A 13 0.22 -1.31 -8.79
CA LYS A 13 -0.09 -0.27 -9.78
C LYS A 13 -1.07 -0.80 -10.81
N LYS A 14 -2.01 0.04 -11.25
CA LYS A 14 -2.80 -0.18 -12.46
C LYS A 14 -2.34 0.75 -13.58
N PRO A 15 -2.59 0.41 -14.86
CA PRO A 15 -2.41 1.35 -15.96
C PRO A 15 -3.10 2.69 -15.65
N GLY A 16 -2.40 3.80 -15.91
CA GLY A 16 -2.92 5.16 -15.74
C GLY A 16 -3.50 5.73 -17.03
N GLY A 17 -3.94 6.99 -16.99
CA GLY A 17 -4.38 7.75 -18.15
C GLY A 17 -3.26 8.08 -19.15
N SER A 18 -3.52 9.02 -20.06
CA SER A 18 -2.71 9.29 -21.27
C SER A 18 -1.26 9.75 -21.05
N GLU A 19 -0.83 10.03 -19.82
CA GLU A 19 0.55 10.44 -19.52
C GLU A 19 1.41 9.29 -18.98
N ASP A 20 2.50 8.99 -19.68
CA ASP A 20 3.38 7.85 -19.37
C ASP A 20 4.02 7.86 -17.98
N LYS A 21 4.09 9.02 -17.32
CA LYS A 21 4.70 9.16 -15.98
C LYS A 21 3.74 8.88 -14.81
N TYR A 22 2.43 8.89 -15.04
CA TYR A 22 1.44 8.74 -13.98
C TYR A 22 0.76 7.37 -14.04
N ARG A 23 0.52 6.79 -12.87
CA ARG A 23 -0.17 5.51 -12.71
C ARG A 23 -1.23 5.63 -11.64
N ILE A 24 -2.11 4.64 -11.58
CA ILE A 24 -3.06 4.49 -10.49
C ILE A 24 -2.38 3.66 -9.41
N ALA A 25 -2.20 4.24 -8.22
CA ALA A 25 -1.77 3.50 -7.04
C ALA A 25 -2.98 2.72 -6.49
N PHE A 26 -2.82 1.42 -6.34
CA PHE A 26 -3.86 0.52 -5.84
C PHE A 26 -3.38 -0.10 -4.53
N ILE A 27 -4.02 0.27 -3.43
CA ILE A 27 -3.59 -0.13 -2.08
C ILE A 27 -4.71 -0.93 -1.41
N GLY A 28 -4.47 -2.21 -1.15
CA GLY A 28 -5.40 -3.07 -0.42
C GLY A 28 -5.10 -3.06 1.08
N LEU A 29 -6.12 -2.91 1.92
CA LEU A 29 -6.01 -2.92 3.39
C LEU A 29 -6.57 -4.23 3.94
N PHE A 30 -5.86 -4.86 4.89
CA PHE A 30 -6.20 -6.18 5.41
C PHE A 30 -6.13 -6.24 6.95
N ASN A 31 -6.97 -7.10 7.54
CA ASN A 31 -7.03 -7.38 8.97
C ASN A 31 -6.14 -8.55 9.40
N GLU A 32 -5.38 -9.11 8.47
CA GLU A 32 -4.45 -10.22 8.68
C GLU A 32 -3.11 -9.91 8.03
N ASN A 33 -2.06 -10.59 8.49
CA ASN A 33 -0.76 -10.56 7.84
C ASN A 33 -0.73 -11.56 6.68
N ASN A 34 0.16 -11.32 5.71
CA ASN A 34 0.39 -12.22 4.57
C ASN A 34 -0.90 -12.59 3.79
N PRO A 35 -1.70 -11.60 3.34
CA PRO A 35 -2.99 -11.87 2.69
C PRO A 35 -2.86 -12.68 1.39
N HIS A 36 -1.67 -12.68 0.78
CA HIS A 36 -1.36 -13.47 -0.41
C HIS A 36 -1.33 -15.00 -0.15
N LEU A 37 -1.14 -15.45 1.09
CA LEU A 37 -1.14 -16.88 1.44
C LEU A 37 -2.56 -17.41 1.71
N THR A 38 -3.47 -16.54 2.15
CA THR A 38 -4.83 -16.92 2.56
C THR A 38 -5.88 -16.61 1.50
N ALA A 39 -5.48 -16.01 0.37
CA ALA A 39 -6.39 -15.53 -0.68
C ALA A 39 -7.49 -14.60 -0.16
N GLN A 40 -7.23 -13.88 0.93
CA GLN A 40 -8.17 -12.95 1.54
C GLN A 40 -8.31 -11.70 0.67
N ALA A 41 -9.54 -11.25 0.44
CA ALA A 41 -9.79 -9.96 -0.21
C ALA A 41 -9.56 -8.79 0.77
N PRO A 42 -9.09 -7.63 0.29
CA PRO A 42 -8.94 -6.45 1.14
C PRO A 42 -10.30 -5.98 1.66
N PHE A 43 -10.36 -5.57 2.94
CA PHE A 43 -11.60 -4.98 3.49
C PHE A 43 -11.86 -3.57 2.96
N LYS A 44 -10.80 -2.89 2.50
CA LYS A 44 -10.86 -1.59 1.84
C LYS A 44 -9.79 -1.50 0.78
N VAL A 45 -10.13 -0.88 -0.34
CA VAL A 45 -9.20 -0.55 -1.42
C VAL A 45 -9.10 0.97 -1.52
N LEU A 46 -7.87 1.49 -1.56
CA LEU A 46 -7.59 2.87 -1.93
C LEU A 46 -7.10 2.87 -3.39
N GLU A 47 -7.90 3.45 -4.27
CA GLU A 47 -7.53 3.64 -5.67
C GLU A 47 -7.27 5.13 -5.91
N ILE A 48 -6.01 5.47 -6.17
CA ILE A 48 -5.53 6.85 -6.23
C ILE A 48 -4.96 7.11 -7.62
N ASN A 49 -5.59 8.01 -8.37
CA ASN A 49 -5.22 8.35 -9.75
C ASN A 49 -4.08 9.38 -9.80
N ASP A 50 -3.45 9.49 -10.96
CA ASP A 50 -2.45 10.52 -11.29
C ASP A 50 -1.25 10.57 -10.33
N ILE A 51 -0.77 9.39 -9.92
CA ILE A 51 0.34 9.24 -8.97
C ILE A 51 1.64 8.88 -9.71
N GLU A 52 2.72 9.61 -9.40
CA GLU A 52 4.07 9.32 -9.89
C GLU A 52 4.69 8.15 -9.12
N LYS A 53 4.52 8.14 -7.79
CA LYS A 53 5.11 7.12 -6.92
C LYS A 53 4.40 6.98 -5.58
N VAL A 54 4.56 5.81 -4.98
CA VAL A 54 4.26 5.54 -3.57
C VAL A 54 5.58 5.57 -2.79
N ARG A 55 5.65 6.38 -1.74
CA ARG A 55 6.80 6.49 -0.83
C ARG A 55 6.48 5.74 0.47
N LEU A 56 7.39 4.87 0.89
CA LEU A 56 7.34 4.22 2.20
C LEU A 56 8.22 5.02 3.17
N HIS A 57 7.67 5.41 4.32
CA HIS A 57 8.38 6.16 5.35
C HIS A 57 8.24 5.47 6.70
N ASP A 58 9.36 5.15 7.34
CA ASP A 58 9.45 4.43 8.62
C ASP A 58 8.83 3.02 8.68
N LEU A 59 8.59 2.40 7.51
CA LEU A 59 8.12 1.02 7.37
C LEU A 59 9.30 0.09 7.10
N ARG A 60 9.38 -1.03 7.84
CA ARG A 60 10.53 -1.95 7.84
C ARG A 60 10.18 -3.38 7.43
N ASN A 61 9.04 -3.91 7.87
CA ASN A 61 8.60 -5.25 7.44
C ASN A 61 7.89 -5.16 6.09
N VAL A 62 8.68 -5.17 5.02
CA VAL A 62 8.27 -4.96 3.63
C VAL A 62 8.73 -6.15 2.78
N SER A 63 7.85 -6.69 1.95
CA SER A 63 8.11 -7.81 1.04
C SER A 63 7.68 -7.45 -0.38
N PHE A 64 8.53 -7.69 -1.38
CA PHE A 64 8.21 -7.44 -2.78
C PHE A 64 7.98 -8.76 -3.52
N TYR A 65 6.78 -8.94 -4.08
CA TYR A 65 6.32 -10.14 -4.76
C TYR A 65 6.41 -9.98 -6.27
N LEU A 66 7.31 -10.74 -6.91
CA LEU A 66 7.63 -10.61 -8.33
C LEU A 66 6.49 -11.05 -9.26
N VAL A 67 5.71 -12.08 -8.87
CA VAL A 67 4.64 -12.63 -9.71
C VAL A 67 3.50 -11.62 -9.90
N GLY A 68 3.14 -10.87 -8.84
CA GLY A 68 2.12 -9.82 -8.88
C GLY A 68 2.66 -8.41 -9.13
N ASN A 69 3.97 -8.21 -8.99
CA ASN A 69 4.61 -6.89 -8.90
C ASN A 69 4.07 -6.04 -7.73
N ASP A 70 3.78 -6.71 -6.61
CA ASP A 70 3.15 -6.12 -5.45
C ASP A 70 4.14 -5.96 -4.29
N ILE A 71 4.00 -4.89 -3.51
CA ILE A 71 4.67 -4.74 -2.22
C ILE A 71 3.66 -5.06 -1.11
N VAL A 72 4.02 -5.95 -0.19
CA VAL A 72 3.26 -6.23 1.03
C VAL A 72 4.00 -5.65 2.23
N ILE A 73 3.26 -4.95 3.10
CA ILE A 73 3.78 -4.43 4.37
C ILE A 73 2.99 -5.06 5.50
N ASN A 74 3.67 -5.82 6.36
CA ASN A 74 3.07 -6.62 7.43
C ASN A 74 3.26 -5.99 8.82
N ASN A 75 2.61 -6.57 9.82
CA ASN A 75 2.74 -6.25 11.23
C ASN A 75 2.42 -4.78 11.55
N LEU A 76 1.51 -4.17 10.81
CA LEU A 76 1.01 -2.84 11.11
C LEU A 76 0.08 -2.91 12.34
N GLU A 77 0.17 -1.90 13.19
CA GLU A 77 -0.92 -1.52 14.09
C GLU A 77 -1.72 -0.36 13.50
N LYS A 78 -1.02 0.57 12.85
CA LYS A 78 -1.58 1.80 12.33
C LYS A 78 -0.90 2.21 11.04
N LEU A 79 -1.69 2.64 10.07
CA LEU A 79 -1.24 3.20 8.79
C LEU A 79 -1.69 4.65 8.68
N HIS A 80 -0.79 5.52 8.26
CA HIS A 80 -1.05 6.89 7.84
C HIS A 80 -0.84 7.00 6.33
N VAL A 81 -1.81 7.64 5.66
CA VAL A 81 -1.78 7.88 4.23
C VAL A 81 -1.87 9.38 3.99
N ASP A 82 -0.81 9.92 3.38
CA ASP A 82 -0.78 11.30 2.91
C ASP A 82 -0.62 11.35 1.39
N ILE A 83 -1.37 12.24 0.75
CA ILE A 83 -1.39 12.39 -0.70
C ILE A 83 -1.10 13.86 -1.00
N SER A 84 0.06 14.12 -1.59
CA SER A 84 0.51 15.47 -1.92
C SER A 84 1.36 15.45 -3.20
N GLU A 85 1.12 16.40 -4.09
CA GLU A 85 1.95 16.63 -5.29
C GLU A 85 2.21 15.36 -6.15
N GLY A 86 1.19 14.51 -6.33
CA GLY A 86 1.33 13.27 -7.10
C GLY A 86 2.13 12.16 -6.41
N VAL A 87 2.42 12.31 -5.12
CA VAL A 87 3.11 11.33 -4.29
C VAL A 87 2.16 10.83 -3.20
N VAL A 88 2.05 9.52 -3.07
CA VAL A 88 1.37 8.88 -1.93
C VAL A 88 2.44 8.49 -0.90
N THR A 89 2.44 9.11 0.28
CA THR A 89 3.34 8.75 1.37
C THR A 89 2.61 7.85 2.36
N LEU A 90 3.16 6.66 2.57
CA LEU A 90 2.70 5.66 3.53
C LEU A 90 3.68 5.59 4.70
N SER A 91 3.18 5.83 5.91
CA SER A 91 3.92 5.67 7.15
C SER A 91 3.05 4.98 8.20
N GLY A 92 3.63 4.55 9.32
CA GLY A 92 2.84 3.84 10.31
C GLY A 92 3.64 3.26 11.46
N LYS A 93 2.91 2.63 12.38
CA LYS A 93 3.49 1.90 13.51
C LYS A 93 3.46 0.41 13.21
N GLN A 94 4.60 -0.27 13.39
CA GLN A 94 4.73 -1.72 13.26
C GLN A 94 5.12 -2.39 14.58
N VAL A 95 4.62 -3.60 14.81
CA VAL A 95 5.13 -4.51 15.84
C VAL A 95 6.16 -5.43 15.20
N LEU A 96 7.43 -5.09 15.38
CA LEU A 96 8.53 -5.87 14.84
C LEU A 96 8.90 -7.00 15.82
N PRO A 97 9.28 -8.19 15.32
CA PRO A 97 9.89 -9.22 16.16
C PRO A 97 11.24 -8.77 16.73
#